data_AF-A0A7X7EEX9-F1
#
_entry.id   AF-A0A7X7EEX9-F1
#
_cell.length_a   1.000
_cell.length_b   1.000
_cell.length_c   1.000
_cell.angle_alpha   90.00
_cell.angle_beta   90.00
_cell.angle_gamma   90.00
#
_symmetry.space_group_name_H-M   'P 1'
#
loop_
_entity.id
_entity.type
_entity.pdbx_description
1 polymer ?
#
loop_
_entity_poly.entity_id
_entity_poly.type
_entity_poly.pdbx_seq_one_letter_code
_entity_poly.pdbx_strand_id
1 'polypeptide(L)'
;MNLLYAKGKEVLHSLVPLVLVVVVLCFTIIEVETDIFVRFLVGSAMLLVGLTLFLWGVELSMNPIGIYMSNEVATSKTFFGVVVLSFLLGFLITVAEPDLLILGSQVEEASGSTLSSTFIVYMVSLGVGLLVALGIVRLLRDKPSLNIFLLITYLVILALAFLVSEEFLAISFDASGATTGALTTPFVLALTLGLSQAKGGKHAEENSFGLVGIMSAGPILAVMSISFITGQHHIHGEASAFVPSTGILAPILESIPATFVESLVALFPISLLFFLYNGFKFKLPRKEVMGIVKGLFLVLIGLVLFLDGVHAGFMDMGRVLGMQIASMDTRLLIATGFVFGLIVVLMEPAVHVLGIQIEEVTAGYIPLSLIRLTLSLGAAIAISLSMVRITVPEVKLWYFLLPGFALALLLSFRCNPVFVGIAFDAGGVASGPMMATFILAFAQGAASVVPTADVLVDGFGVIAMVAMTPVFSIMLLGTIFRQKKAKHSTQEIPMVKMAAALEEKAVDHTCILVVVNRGFAAEVVDLARKHGAAGATILHGRGSAEESAARIPFINVELQPEREMVLLITAAGISSLIAEQLMLERQRIFEGFLLVYSTGGEAFIKTYPEG
;
A
#
# COMPACT_ATOMS: atom_id res chain seq x y z
N MET A 1 -11.74 -9.72 -19.47
CA MET A 1 -11.49 -10.77 -18.46
C MET A 1 -12.56 -10.62 -17.38
N ASN A 2 -13.26 -11.68 -16.96
CA ASN A 2 -14.24 -11.56 -15.87
C ASN A 2 -13.53 -11.12 -14.58
N LEU A 3 -14.02 -10.07 -13.91
CA LEU A 3 -13.40 -9.48 -12.72
C LEU A 3 -13.15 -10.53 -11.61
N LEU A 4 -14.14 -11.40 -11.39
CA LEU A 4 -14.03 -12.55 -10.49
C LEU A 4 -12.84 -13.47 -10.80
N TYR A 5 -12.58 -13.75 -12.08
CA TYR A 5 -11.45 -14.60 -12.48
C TYR A 5 -10.10 -13.90 -12.21
N ALA A 6 -10.04 -12.59 -12.43
CA ALA A 6 -8.84 -11.81 -12.11
C ALA A 6 -8.55 -11.86 -10.60
N LYS A 7 -9.58 -11.63 -9.76
CA LYS A 7 -9.44 -11.71 -8.29
C LYS A 7 -9.17 -13.11 -7.76
N GLY A 8 -9.83 -14.12 -8.32
CA GLY A 8 -9.54 -15.51 -7.96
C GLY A 8 -8.11 -15.91 -8.29
N LYS A 9 -7.59 -15.47 -9.44
CA LYS A 9 -6.19 -15.70 -9.83
C LYS A 9 -5.21 -14.95 -8.90
N GLU A 10 -5.55 -13.72 -8.53
CA GLU A 10 -4.78 -12.90 -7.59
C GLU A 10 -4.63 -13.62 -6.23
N VAL A 11 -5.75 -14.00 -5.62
CA VAL A 11 -5.77 -14.73 -4.33
C VAL A 11 -5.10 -16.10 -4.43
N LEU A 12 -5.30 -16.83 -5.52
CA LEU A 12 -4.67 -18.14 -5.75
C LEU A 12 -3.14 -18.03 -5.75
N HIS A 13 -2.59 -17.03 -6.44
CA HIS A 13 -1.14 -16.80 -6.47
C HIS A 13 -0.59 -16.42 -5.09
N SER A 14 -1.38 -15.75 -4.24
CA SER A 14 -0.98 -15.38 -2.88
C SER A 14 -1.02 -16.54 -1.89
N LEU A 15 -2.11 -17.30 -1.90
CA LEU A 15 -2.39 -18.30 -0.86
C LEU A 15 -1.71 -19.64 -1.14
N VAL A 16 -1.78 -20.14 -2.37
CA VAL A 16 -1.34 -21.51 -2.69
C VAL A 16 0.13 -21.75 -2.37
N PRO A 17 1.08 -20.85 -2.68
CA PRO A 17 2.49 -21.07 -2.35
C PRO A 17 2.72 -21.26 -0.85
N LEU A 18 2.03 -20.49 -0.01
CA LEU A 18 2.12 -20.66 1.45
C LEU A 18 1.51 -21.99 1.90
N VAL A 19 0.32 -22.34 1.38
CA VAL A 19 -0.33 -23.62 1.68
C VAL A 19 0.56 -24.80 1.29
N LEU A 20 1.22 -24.74 0.13
CA LEU A 20 2.14 -25.78 -0.32
C LEU A 20 3.34 -25.94 0.62
N VAL A 21 3.93 -24.84 1.08
CA VAL A 21 5.03 -24.89 2.04
C VAL A 21 4.59 -25.53 3.34
N VAL A 22 3.43 -25.13 3.87
CA VAL A 22 2.85 -25.72 5.07
C VAL A 22 2.62 -27.22 4.90
N VAL A 23 2.02 -27.64 3.78
CA VAL A 23 1.80 -29.06 3.48
C VAL A 23 3.12 -29.82 3.42
N VAL A 24 4.16 -29.26 2.79
CA VAL A 24 5.50 -29.87 2.76
C VAL A 24 6.06 -30.02 4.17
N LEU A 25 5.96 -29.00 5.02
CA LEU A 25 6.42 -29.06 6.41
C LEU A 25 5.69 -30.16 7.20
N CYS A 26 4.36 -30.27 7.06
CA CYS A 26 3.56 -31.30 7.73
C CYS A 26 3.86 -32.74 7.27
N PHE A 27 4.37 -32.93 6.05
CA PHE A 27 4.75 -34.27 5.57
C PHE A 27 6.22 -34.62 5.79
N THR A 28 7.08 -33.64 6.13
CA THR A 28 8.52 -33.85 6.21
C THR A 28 9.11 -33.63 7.59
N ILE A 29 8.64 -32.63 8.33
CA ILE A 29 9.26 -32.16 9.57
C ILE A 29 8.31 -32.31 10.76
N ILE A 30 7.01 -32.07 10.57
CA ILE A 30 6.06 -31.79 11.64
C ILE A 30 4.92 -32.79 11.59
N GLU A 31 4.69 -33.53 12.67
CA GLU A 31 3.55 -34.44 12.78
C GLU A 31 2.34 -33.67 13.32
N VAL A 32 1.39 -33.37 12.43
CA VAL A 32 0.14 -32.68 12.79
C VAL A 32 -1.00 -33.69 12.87
N GLU A 33 -1.90 -33.50 13.84
CA GLU A 33 -3.12 -34.29 13.94
C GLU A 33 -3.96 -34.19 12.66
N THR A 34 -4.53 -35.32 12.23
CA THR A 34 -5.28 -35.41 10.97
C THR A 34 -6.43 -34.40 10.91
N ASP A 35 -7.13 -34.18 12.02
CA ASP A 35 -8.24 -33.23 12.12
C ASP A 35 -7.77 -31.79 11.83
N ILE A 36 -6.67 -31.36 12.45
CA ILE A 36 -6.09 -30.03 12.24
C ILE A 36 -5.60 -29.86 10.80
N PHE A 37 -4.96 -30.89 10.24
CA PHE A 37 -4.47 -30.86 8.86
C PHE A 37 -5.60 -30.75 7.83
N VAL A 38 -6.65 -31.57 7.96
CA VAL A 38 -7.79 -31.52 7.03
C VAL A 38 -8.55 -30.20 7.21
N ARG A 39 -8.73 -29.73 8.44
CA ARG A 39 -9.36 -28.44 8.73
C ARG A 39 -8.57 -27.26 8.19
N PHE A 40 -7.24 -27.33 8.20
CA PHE A 40 -6.39 -26.36 7.51
C PHE A 40 -6.62 -26.34 6.00
N LEU A 41 -6.77 -27.49 5.34
CA LEU A 41 -7.05 -27.55 3.90
C LEU A 41 -8.45 -27.01 3.56
N VAL A 42 -9.45 -27.36 4.36
CA VAL A 42 -10.83 -26.84 4.21
C VAL A 42 -10.86 -25.34 4.48
N GLY A 43 -10.24 -24.88 5.57
CA GLY A 43 -10.11 -23.47 5.92
C GLY A 43 -9.36 -22.68 4.85
N SER A 44 -8.29 -23.23 4.27
CA SER A 44 -7.57 -22.61 3.15
C SER A 44 -8.44 -22.48 1.90
N ALA A 45 -9.28 -23.49 1.60
CA ALA A 45 -10.24 -23.41 0.49
C ALA A 45 -11.32 -22.36 0.75
N MET A 46 -11.83 -22.27 1.98
CA MET A 46 -12.80 -21.25 2.40
C MET A 46 -12.19 -19.85 2.35
N LEU A 47 -10.95 -19.68 2.81
CA LEU A 47 -10.20 -18.43 2.73
C LEU A 47 -10.04 -17.99 1.28
N LEU A 48 -9.65 -18.91 0.37
CA LEU A 48 -9.52 -18.60 -1.05
C LEU A 48 -10.81 -18.07 -1.66
N VAL A 49 -11.92 -18.78 -1.43
CA VAL A 49 -13.24 -18.40 -1.95
C VAL A 49 -13.72 -17.11 -1.30
N GLY A 50 -13.60 -17.02 0.03
CA GLY A 50 -14.02 -15.88 0.84
C GLY A 50 -13.30 -14.60 0.44
N LEU A 51 -11.96 -14.61 0.40
CA LEU A 51 -11.15 -13.45 0.02
C LEU A 51 -11.40 -13.05 -1.44
N THR A 52 -11.61 -14.01 -2.34
CA THR A 52 -11.96 -13.72 -3.74
C THR A 52 -13.30 -12.98 -3.87
N LEU A 53 -14.34 -13.48 -3.17
CA LEU A 53 -15.67 -12.84 -3.17
C LEU A 53 -15.64 -11.49 -2.47
N PHE A 54 -14.88 -11.40 -1.37
CA PHE A 54 -14.69 -10.17 -0.60
C PHE A 54 -14.04 -9.07 -1.46
N LEU A 55 -12.88 -9.33 -2.06
CA LEU A 55 -12.17 -8.37 -2.91
C LEU A 55 -13.02 -7.95 -4.12
N TRP A 56 -13.74 -8.89 -4.72
CA TRP A 56 -14.65 -8.58 -5.81
C TRP A 56 -15.82 -7.69 -5.35
N GLY A 57 -16.37 -7.96 -4.16
CA GLY A 57 -17.38 -7.12 -3.52
C GLY A 57 -16.88 -5.71 -3.26
N VAL A 58 -15.66 -5.58 -2.70
CA VAL A 58 -14.99 -4.30 -2.41
C VAL A 58 -14.87 -3.44 -3.66
N GLU A 59 -14.50 -4.02 -4.81
CA GLU A 59 -14.43 -3.28 -6.08
C GLU A 59 -15.80 -2.79 -6.56
N LEU A 60 -16.86 -3.56 -6.33
CA LEU A 60 -18.23 -3.22 -6.75
C LEU A 60 -18.93 -2.23 -5.82
N SER A 61 -18.55 -2.17 -4.53
CA SER A 61 -19.17 -1.29 -3.55
C SER A 61 -18.20 -0.26 -2.96
N MET A 62 -17.16 -0.68 -2.25
CA MET A 62 -16.32 0.21 -1.44
C MET A 62 -15.54 1.21 -2.28
N ASN A 63 -15.01 0.81 -3.44
CA ASN A 63 -14.32 1.73 -4.35
C ASN A 63 -15.26 2.86 -4.84
N PRO A 64 -16.45 2.57 -5.41
CA PRO A 64 -17.44 3.60 -5.72
C PRO A 64 -17.86 4.45 -4.52
N ILE A 65 -18.09 3.84 -3.35
CA ILE A 65 -18.45 4.57 -2.12
C ILE A 65 -17.33 5.57 -1.78
N GLY A 66 -16.07 5.16 -1.83
CA GLY A 66 -14.91 6.02 -1.59
C GLY A 66 -14.85 7.23 -2.51
N ILE A 67 -15.08 7.04 -3.82
CA ILE A 67 -15.09 8.14 -4.81
C ILE A 67 -16.24 9.12 -4.56
N TYR A 68 -17.44 8.62 -4.25
CA TYR A 68 -18.57 9.51 -3.96
C TYR A 68 -18.36 10.29 -2.66
N MET A 69 -17.81 9.64 -1.64
CA MET A 69 -17.49 10.28 -0.37
C MET A 69 -16.34 11.28 -0.49
N SER A 70 -15.33 11.01 -1.33
CA SER A 70 -14.22 11.94 -1.54
C SER A 70 -14.68 13.24 -2.18
N ASN A 71 -15.58 13.16 -3.16
CA ASN A 71 -16.19 14.33 -3.78
C ASN A 71 -17.04 15.13 -2.77
N GLU A 72 -17.72 14.44 -1.86
CA GLU A 72 -18.46 15.09 -0.78
C GLU A 72 -17.53 15.84 0.18
N VAL A 73 -16.42 15.22 0.59
CA VAL A 73 -15.40 15.87 1.42
C VAL A 73 -14.80 17.07 0.69
N ALA A 74 -14.44 16.92 -0.59
CA ALA A 74 -13.81 17.95 -1.40
C ALA A 74 -14.71 19.19 -1.62
N THR A 75 -16.01 18.97 -1.82
CA THR A 75 -16.99 20.03 -2.10
C THR A 75 -17.62 20.60 -0.83
N SER A 76 -17.23 20.11 0.35
CA SER A 76 -17.75 20.59 1.62
C SER A 76 -17.36 22.05 1.86
N LYS A 77 -18.37 22.89 2.13
CA LYS A 77 -18.19 24.35 2.28
C LYS A 77 -17.56 24.75 3.60
N THR A 78 -17.64 23.88 4.62
CA THR A 78 -17.18 24.19 5.97
C THR A 78 -15.98 23.33 6.33
N PHE A 79 -14.98 23.96 6.93
CA PHE A 79 -13.82 23.25 7.47
C PHE A 79 -14.23 22.16 8.47
N PHE A 80 -15.24 22.44 9.31
CA PHE A 80 -15.80 21.46 10.24
C PHE A 80 -16.41 20.25 9.51
N GLY A 81 -17.12 20.46 8.41
CA GLY A 81 -17.68 19.38 7.59
C GLY A 81 -16.61 18.48 6.99
N VAL A 82 -15.51 19.07 6.48
CA VAL A 82 -14.36 18.31 5.99
C VAL A 82 -13.77 17.43 7.09
N VAL A 83 -13.48 18.00 8.26
CA VAL A 83 -12.85 17.28 9.38
C VAL A 83 -13.74 16.15 9.89
N VAL A 84 -15.01 16.43 10.18
CA VAL A 84 -15.94 15.43 10.74
C VAL A 84 -16.21 14.31 9.74
N LEU A 85 -16.44 14.63 8.46
CA LEU A 85 -16.69 13.60 7.46
C LEU A 85 -15.44 12.75 7.23
N SER A 86 -14.26 13.37 7.11
CA SER A 86 -13.00 12.64 6.98
C SER A 86 -12.74 11.71 8.16
N PHE A 87 -12.99 12.20 9.38
CA PHE A 87 -12.89 11.41 10.60
C PHE A 87 -13.85 10.21 10.58
N LEU A 88 -15.11 10.43 10.25
CA LEU A 88 -16.11 9.35 10.19
C LEU A 88 -15.76 8.33 9.11
N LEU A 89 -15.32 8.76 7.93
CA LEU A 89 -14.94 7.85 6.86
C LEU A 89 -13.75 6.97 7.28
N GLY A 90 -12.69 7.56 7.85
CA GLY A 90 -11.55 6.81 8.37
C GLY A 90 -11.93 5.86 9.52
N PHE A 91 -12.74 6.34 10.47
CA PHE A 91 -13.21 5.51 11.58
C PHE A 91 -14.02 4.31 11.09
N LEU A 92 -15.07 4.55 10.29
CA LEU A 92 -16.03 3.50 9.92
C LEU A 92 -15.44 2.47 8.96
N ILE A 93 -14.54 2.89 8.06
CA ILE A 93 -13.87 1.93 7.16
C ILE A 93 -12.93 1.01 7.95
N THR A 94 -12.25 1.55 8.98
CA THR A 94 -11.32 0.78 9.82
C THR A 94 -12.05 -0.22 10.71
N VAL A 95 -13.24 0.15 11.23
CA VAL A 95 -14.10 -0.81 11.98
C VAL A 95 -14.48 -2.01 11.12
N ALA A 96 -14.64 -1.79 9.81
CA ALA A 96 -14.98 -2.82 8.83
C ALA A 96 -13.76 -3.62 8.33
N GLU A 97 -12.54 -3.33 8.81
CA GLU A 97 -11.32 -3.96 8.32
C GLU A 97 -11.15 -5.38 8.90
N PRO A 98 -11.18 -6.44 8.06
CA PRO A 98 -11.02 -7.83 8.52
C PRO A 98 -9.75 -8.07 9.32
N ASP A 99 -8.62 -7.53 8.87
CA ASP A 99 -7.32 -7.78 9.49
C ASP A 99 -7.26 -7.20 10.91
N LEU A 100 -7.97 -6.08 11.16
CA LEU A 100 -8.11 -5.51 12.50
C LEU A 100 -9.04 -6.33 13.40
N LEU A 101 -10.11 -6.92 12.85
CA LEU A 101 -10.99 -7.84 13.60
C LEU A 101 -10.20 -9.09 14.05
N ILE A 102 -9.41 -9.65 13.13
CA ILE A 102 -8.51 -10.78 13.40
C ILE A 102 -7.48 -10.41 14.47
N LEU A 103 -6.82 -9.25 14.34
CA LEU A 103 -5.86 -8.81 15.35
C LEU A 103 -6.54 -8.61 16.71
N GLY A 104 -7.72 -7.99 16.76
CA GLY A 104 -8.49 -7.79 17.98
C GLY A 104 -8.77 -9.11 18.69
N SER A 105 -9.18 -10.15 17.94
CA SER A 105 -9.41 -11.49 18.49
C SER A 105 -8.12 -12.13 19.04
N GLN A 106 -6.99 -11.97 18.35
CA GLN A 106 -5.70 -12.50 18.80
C GLN A 106 -5.18 -11.78 20.04
N VAL A 107 -5.41 -10.46 20.16
CA VAL A 107 -5.08 -9.69 21.38
C VAL A 107 -5.97 -10.12 22.54
N GLU A 108 -7.26 -10.36 22.30
CA GLU A 108 -8.19 -10.84 23.33
C GLU A 108 -7.79 -12.22 23.85
N GLU A 109 -7.47 -13.16 22.96
CA GLU A 109 -7.01 -14.50 23.32
C GLU A 109 -5.67 -14.46 24.08
N ALA A 110 -4.69 -13.71 23.58
CA ALA A 110 -3.37 -13.60 24.20
C ALA A 110 -3.41 -12.86 25.55
N SER A 111 -4.39 -11.99 25.78
CA SER A 111 -4.56 -11.23 27.03
C SER A 111 -5.41 -11.94 28.09
N GLY A 112 -5.84 -13.19 27.84
CA GLY A 112 -6.75 -13.91 28.73
C GLY A 112 -8.09 -13.18 28.89
N SER A 113 -8.59 -12.56 27.82
CA SER A 113 -9.82 -11.74 27.78
C SER A 113 -9.79 -10.46 28.61
N THR A 114 -8.61 -9.99 29.04
CA THR A 114 -8.45 -8.70 29.74
C THR A 114 -8.71 -7.52 28.81
N LEU A 115 -8.27 -7.62 27.55
CA LEU A 115 -8.53 -6.64 26.49
C LEU A 115 -9.54 -7.22 25.50
N SER A 116 -10.74 -6.64 25.44
CA SER A 116 -11.75 -7.12 24.49
C SER A 116 -11.42 -6.73 23.05
N SER A 117 -11.67 -7.62 22.09
CA SER A 117 -11.46 -7.39 20.65
C SER A 117 -12.20 -6.15 20.18
N THR A 118 -13.47 -6.00 20.57
CA THR A 118 -14.30 -4.84 20.21
C THR A 118 -13.70 -3.52 20.71
N PHE A 119 -13.11 -3.51 21.91
CA PHE A 119 -12.46 -2.32 22.44
C PHE A 119 -11.23 -1.93 21.61
N ILE A 120 -10.39 -2.91 21.26
CA ILE A 120 -9.22 -2.71 20.40
C ILE A 120 -9.65 -2.16 19.04
N VAL A 121 -10.63 -2.78 18.39
CA VAL A 121 -11.12 -2.37 17.06
C VAL A 121 -11.60 -0.91 17.07
N TYR A 122 -12.46 -0.51 18.03
CA TYR A 122 -12.96 0.85 18.07
C TYR A 122 -11.92 1.89 18.46
N MET A 123 -11.03 1.55 19.39
CA MET A 123 -9.94 2.44 19.79
C MET A 123 -8.96 2.68 18.64
N VAL A 124 -8.54 1.62 17.96
CA VAL A 124 -7.67 1.71 16.79
C VAL A 124 -8.35 2.52 15.68
N SER A 125 -9.63 2.26 15.42
CA SER A 125 -10.44 3.02 14.45
C SER A 125 -10.55 4.50 14.81
N LEU A 126 -10.63 4.85 16.09
CA LEU A 126 -10.61 6.24 16.56
C LEU A 126 -9.30 6.94 16.19
N GLY A 127 -8.17 6.26 16.43
CA GLY A 127 -6.85 6.74 16.03
C GLY A 127 -6.75 6.98 14.53
N VAL A 128 -7.16 6.01 13.72
CA VAL A 128 -7.21 6.13 12.26
C VAL A 128 -8.07 7.32 11.83
N GLY A 129 -9.31 7.43 12.33
CA GLY A 129 -10.21 8.52 11.98
C GLY A 129 -9.60 9.89 12.23
N LEU A 130 -8.94 10.07 13.39
CA LEU A 130 -8.26 11.33 13.73
C LEU A 130 -7.12 11.65 12.75
N LEU A 131 -6.28 10.67 12.42
CA LEU A 131 -5.13 10.89 11.53
C LEU A 131 -5.55 11.06 10.07
N VAL A 132 -6.60 10.37 9.61
CA VAL A 132 -7.21 10.61 8.29
C VAL A 132 -7.74 12.03 8.19
N ALA A 133 -8.45 12.52 9.22
CA ALA A 133 -8.94 13.90 9.24
C ALA A 133 -7.79 14.92 9.19
N LEU A 134 -6.74 14.71 9.98
CA LEU A 134 -5.55 15.57 9.96
C LEU A 134 -4.80 15.50 8.62
N GLY A 135 -4.68 14.31 8.04
CA GLY A 135 -4.04 14.07 6.74
C GLY A 135 -4.79 14.74 5.59
N ILE A 136 -6.12 14.71 5.61
CA ILE A 136 -6.96 15.42 4.64
C ILE A 136 -6.84 16.93 4.81
N VAL A 137 -6.81 17.44 6.05
CA VAL A 137 -6.55 18.87 6.31
C VAL A 137 -5.16 19.28 5.79
N ARG A 138 -4.13 18.45 6.02
CA ARG A 138 -2.77 18.65 5.47
C ARG A 138 -2.81 18.72 3.95
N LEU A 139 -3.45 17.75 3.31
CA LEU A 139 -3.59 17.64 1.86
C LEU A 139 -4.27 18.90 1.31
N LEU A 140 -5.41 19.32 1.87
CA LEU A 140 -6.14 20.50 1.37
C LEU A 140 -5.37 21.82 1.58
N ARG A 141 -4.55 21.93 2.63
CA ARG A 141 -3.77 23.15 2.94
C ARG A 141 -2.36 23.19 2.35
N ASP A 142 -1.87 22.10 1.73
CA ASP A 142 -0.46 21.90 1.33
C ASP A 142 0.57 22.13 2.45
N LYS A 143 0.14 22.14 3.71
CA LYS A 143 0.98 22.44 4.87
C LYS A 143 0.54 21.63 6.10
N PRO A 144 1.50 21.09 6.87
CA PRO A 144 2.94 20.98 6.59
C PRO A 144 3.24 20.00 5.44
N SER A 145 4.48 19.98 4.95
CA SER A 145 4.94 18.96 4.01
C SER A 145 4.83 17.57 4.65
N LEU A 146 4.68 16.53 3.83
CA LEU A 146 4.47 15.16 4.31
C LEU A 146 5.59 14.71 5.26
N ASN A 147 6.84 14.99 4.91
CA ASN A 147 8.01 14.58 5.70
C ASN A 147 8.01 15.22 7.09
N ILE A 148 7.61 16.51 7.19
CA ILE A 148 7.53 17.21 8.48
C ILE A 148 6.36 16.68 9.31
N PHE A 149 5.21 16.43 8.66
CA PHE A 149 4.06 15.82 9.32
C PHE A 149 4.46 14.48 9.95
N LEU A 150 5.04 13.58 9.16
CA LEU A 150 5.48 12.26 9.62
C LEU A 150 6.57 12.38 10.70
N LEU A 151 7.54 13.28 10.55
CA LEU A 151 8.55 13.49 11.59
C LEU A 151 7.91 13.88 12.94
N ILE A 152 6.98 14.84 12.95
CA ILE A 152 6.30 15.26 14.18
C ILE A 152 5.52 14.10 14.78
N THR A 153 4.74 13.38 13.95
CA THR A 153 3.94 12.24 14.40
C THR A 153 4.79 11.14 15.01
N TYR A 154 5.89 10.74 14.35
CA TYR A 154 6.79 9.71 14.86
C TYR A 154 7.63 10.17 16.06
N LEU A 155 7.90 11.48 16.21
CA LEU A 155 8.49 12.01 17.45
C LEU A 155 7.52 11.92 18.63
N VAL A 156 6.22 12.13 18.40
CA VAL A 156 5.19 11.93 19.44
C VAL A 156 5.08 10.45 19.79
N ILE A 157 5.07 9.55 18.80
CA ILE A 157 5.12 8.10 19.02
C ILE A 157 6.35 7.74 19.85
N LEU A 158 7.53 8.26 19.50
CA LEU A 158 8.77 8.03 20.24
C LEU A 158 8.71 8.55 21.69
N ALA A 159 8.01 9.65 21.95
CA ALA A 159 7.83 10.14 23.31
C ALA A 159 6.90 9.22 24.14
N LEU A 160 5.76 8.83 23.56
CA LEU A 160 4.78 7.92 24.21
C LEU A 160 5.36 6.53 24.46
N ALA A 161 6.15 6.05 23.52
CA ALA A 161 6.90 4.82 23.59
C ALA A 161 7.74 4.62 24.86
N PHE A 162 8.35 5.68 25.40
CA PHE A 162 9.08 5.61 26.67
C PHE A 162 8.16 5.53 27.90
N LEU A 163 6.86 5.74 27.72
CA LEU A 163 5.86 5.83 28.77
C LEU A 163 4.93 4.61 28.83
N VAL A 164 4.99 3.71 27.84
CA VAL A 164 4.13 2.53 27.70
C VAL A 164 4.92 1.23 27.85
N SER A 165 4.24 0.13 28.14
CA SER A 165 4.87 -1.19 28.26
C SER A 165 5.20 -1.82 26.90
N GLU A 166 6.04 -2.85 26.92
CA GLU A 166 6.46 -3.57 25.71
C GLU A 166 5.30 -4.32 25.04
N GLU A 167 4.30 -4.75 25.81
CA GLU A 167 3.07 -5.39 25.33
C GLU A 167 2.25 -4.41 24.48
N PHE A 168 1.94 -3.23 25.04
CA PHE A 168 1.19 -2.19 24.33
C PHE A 168 1.95 -1.65 23.13
N LEU A 169 3.28 -1.56 23.22
CA LEU A 169 4.12 -1.23 22.08
C LEU A 169 3.92 -2.24 20.94
N ALA A 170 4.09 -3.54 21.21
CA ALA A 170 4.00 -4.58 20.19
C ALA A 170 2.62 -4.60 19.53
N ILE A 171 1.55 -4.55 20.34
CA ILE A 171 0.17 -4.48 19.86
C ILE A 171 -0.08 -3.20 19.04
N SER A 172 0.44 -2.05 19.48
CA SER A 172 0.19 -0.76 18.81
C SER A 172 0.76 -0.70 17.39
N PHE A 173 1.95 -1.25 17.18
CA PHE A 173 2.58 -1.27 15.87
C PHE A 173 2.03 -2.40 14.99
N ASP A 174 1.62 -3.54 15.55
CA ASP A 174 0.91 -4.57 14.78
C ASP A 174 -0.47 -4.08 14.33
N ALA A 175 -1.17 -3.33 15.19
CA ALA A 175 -2.43 -2.66 14.85
C ALA A 175 -2.28 -1.67 13.68
N SER A 176 -1.12 -1.00 13.58
CA SER A 176 -0.79 -0.17 12.42
C SER A 176 -0.91 -0.94 11.11
N GLY A 177 -0.20 -2.08 11.01
CA GLY A 177 -0.23 -2.93 9.82
C GLY A 177 -1.60 -3.55 9.56
N ALA A 178 -2.31 -3.97 10.62
CA ALA A 178 -3.64 -4.55 10.51
C ALA A 178 -4.72 -3.57 10.01
N THR A 179 -4.48 -2.25 10.08
CA THR A 179 -5.42 -1.24 9.53
C THR A 179 -5.20 -0.92 8.06
N THR A 180 -4.23 -1.55 7.42
CA THR A 180 -3.85 -1.32 6.01
C THR A 180 -4.21 -2.48 5.10
N GLY A 181 -5.19 -3.29 5.54
CA GLY A 181 -5.62 -4.48 4.83
C GLY A 181 -6.45 -4.20 3.57
N ALA A 182 -7.11 -5.27 3.14
CA ALA A 182 -7.74 -5.41 1.82
C ALA A 182 -8.91 -4.43 1.55
N LEU A 183 -9.45 -3.79 2.58
CA LEU A 183 -10.61 -2.89 2.47
C LEU A 183 -10.22 -1.42 2.70
N THR A 184 -9.45 -1.13 3.73
CA THR A 184 -9.11 0.24 4.13
C THR A 184 -8.14 0.90 3.16
N THR A 185 -7.09 0.19 2.72
CA THR A 185 -6.07 0.77 1.82
C THR A 185 -6.66 1.22 0.47
N PRO A 186 -7.39 0.38 -0.28
CA PRO A 186 -8.02 0.81 -1.54
C PRO A 186 -8.99 1.97 -1.35
N PHE A 187 -9.77 1.96 -0.26
CA PHE A 187 -10.72 3.02 0.05
C PHE A 187 -10.03 4.36 0.34
N VAL A 188 -8.98 4.35 1.17
CA VAL A 188 -8.22 5.55 1.56
C VAL A 188 -7.43 6.09 0.37
N LEU A 189 -6.88 5.22 -0.48
CA LEU A 189 -6.26 5.64 -1.74
C LEU A 189 -7.28 6.27 -2.69
N ALA A 190 -8.46 5.66 -2.88
CA ALA A 190 -9.54 6.24 -3.67
C ALA A 190 -9.98 7.61 -3.12
N LEU A 191 -10.08 7.73 -1.79
CA LEU A 191 -10.39 8.97 -1.09
C LEU A 191 -9.34 10.05 -1.36
N THR A 192 -8.05 9.70 -1.25
CA THR A 192 -6.91 10.60 -1.45
C THR A 192 -6.81 11.06 -2.89
N LEU A 193 -6.90 10.12 -3.84
CA LEU A 193 -6.85 10.41 -5.27
C LEU A 193 -8.00 11.32 -5.70
N GLY A 194 -9.23 11.01 -5.27
CA GLY A 194 -10.39 11.85 -5.55
C GLY A 194 -10.25 13.27 -5.00
N LEU A 195 -9.71 13.40 -3.78
CA LEU A 195 -9.49 14.70 -3.14
C LEU A 195 -8.35 15.49 -3.80
N SER A 196 -7.26 14.84 -4.17
CA SER A 196 -6.13 15.46 -4.88
C SER A 196 -6.53 15.97 -6.27
N GLN A 197 -7.30 15.16 -7.01
CA GLN A 197 -7.85 15.56 -8.32
C GLN A 197 -8.82 16.74 -8.20
N ALA A 198 -9.71 16.74 -7.19
CA ALA A 198 -10.64 17.84 -6.97
C ALA A 198 -9.94 19.14 -6.57
N LYS A 199 -8.83 19.06 -5.83
CA LYS A 199 -8.03 20.21 -5.43
C LYS A 199 -7.22 20.80 -6.60
N GLY A 200 -6.57 19.93 -7.38
CA GLY A 200 -5.65 20.33 -8.45
C GLY A 200 -4.40 21.08 -7.96
N GLY A 201 -3.57 21.52 -8.90
CA GLY A 201 -2.38 22.35 -8.64
C GLY A 201 -1.05 21.62 -8.77
N LYS A 202 0.05 22.34 -8.48
CA LYS A 202 1.44 21.88 -8.74
C LYS A 202 1.88 20.67 -7.91
N HIS A 203 1.23 20.40 -6.78
CA HIS A 203 1.53 19.29 -5.87
C HIS A 203 0.52 18.13 -5.99
N ALA A 204 -0.30 18.08 -7.04
CA ALA A 204 -1.35 17.06 -7.15
C ALA A 204 -0.81 15.62 -7.15
N GLU A 205 0.33 15.38 -7.79
CA GLU A 205 0.98 14.06 -7.80
C GLU A 205 1.56 13.69 -6.42
N GLU A 206 2.25 14.63 -5.76
CA GLU A 206 2.77 14.45 -4.39
C GLU A 206 1.63 14.18 -3.39
N ASN A 207 0.52 14.90 -3.52
CA ASN A 207 -0.65 14.78 -2.65
C ASN A 207 -1.50 13.53 -2.93
N SER A 208 -1.20 12.78 -3.99
CA SER A 208 -1.88 11.53 -4.29
C SER A 208 -1.42 10.37 -3.38
N PHE A 209 -0.30 10.55 -2.67
CA PHE A 209 0.31 9.55 -1.80
C PHE A 209 0.52 10.08 -0.37
N GLY A 210 0.74 9.17 0.56
CA GLY A 210 1.11 9.43 1.95
C GLY A 210 -0.06 9.44 2.94
N LEU A 211 -1.33 9.43 2.49
CA LEU A 211 -2.46 9.40 3.43
C LEU A 211 -2.55 8.06 4.16
N VAL A 212 -2.24 6.94 3.49
CA VAL A 212 -2.22 5.61 4.13
C VAL A 212 -1.11 5.57 5.19
N GLY A 213 0.06 6.11 4.88
CA GLY A 213 1.16 6.27 5.84
C GLY A 213 0.80 7.15 7.05
N ILE A 214 0.11 8.28 6.83
CA ILE A 214 -0.39 9.15 7.91
C ILE A 214 -1.40 8.41 8.78
N MET A 215 -2.36 7.74 8.16
CA MET A 215 -3.39 6.97 8.84
C MET A 215 -2.80 5.85 9.71
N SER A 216 -1.78 5.15 9.21
CA SER A 216 -1.11 4.04 9.90
C SER A 216 -0.47 4.46 11.23
N ALA A 217 -0.15 5.74 11.42
CA ALA A 217 0.31 6.25 12.70
C ALA A 217 -0.81 6.38 13.76
N GLY A 218 -2.08 6.43 13.33
CA GLY A 218 -3.26 6.56 14.18
C GLY A 218 -3.45 5.40 15.16
N PRO A 219 -3.43 4.13 14.71
CA PRO A 219 -3.47 2.95 15.57
C PRO A 219 -2.39 2.98 16.66
N ILE A 220 -1.16 3.32 16.28
CA ILE A 220 -0.01 3.39 17.19
C ILE A 220 -0.29 4.40 18.31
N LEU A 221 -0.67 5.62 17.92
CA LEU A 221 -0.98 6.69 18.86
C LEU A 221 -2.17 6.34 19.75
N ALA A 222 -3.22 5.72 19.22
CA ALA A 222 -4.42 5.37 19.99
C ALA A 222 -4.14 4.32 21.07
N VAL A 223 -3.49 3.21 20.70
CA VAL A 223 -3.15 2.11 21.61
C VAL A 223 -2.12 2.58 22.67
N MET A 224 -1.12 3.37 22.29
CA MET A 224 -0.17 3.91 23.27
C MET A 224 -0.81 4.93 24.21
N SER A 225 -1.66 5.82 23.67
CA SER A 225 -2.31 6.84 24.47
C SER A 225 -3.26 6.22 25.50
N ILE A 226 -3.95 5.13 25.17
CA ILE A 226 -4.82 4.49 26.16
C ILE A 226 -4.01 3.90 27.31
N SER A 227 -2.90 3.20 27.03
CA SER A 227 -2.05 2.61 28.07
C SER A 227 -1.53 3.68 29.01
N PHE A 228 -1.11 4.82 28.44
CA PHE A 228 -0.68 5.98 29.20
C PHE A 228 -1.81 6.58 30.07
N ILE A 229 -3.04 6.69 29.53
CA ILE A 229 -4.19 7.27 30.24
C ILE A 229 -4.70 6.33 31.35
N THR A 230 -4.77 5.02 31.09
CA THR A 230 -5.28 4.03 32.05
C THR A 230 -4.25 3.63 33.10
N GLY A 231 -2.97 3.97 32.90
CA GLY A 231 -1.87 3.58 33.78
C GLY A 231 -1.63 2.06 33.79
N GLN A 232 -2.16 1.34 32.79
CA GLN A 232 -1.93 -0.09 32.64
C GLN A 232 -0.53 -0.32 32.08
N HIS A 233 0.38 -0.70 32.97
CA HIS A 233 1.76 -1.05 32.62
C HIS A 233 1.94 -2.54 32.33
N HIS A 234 0.98 -3.39 32.71
CA HIS A 234 0.96 -4.81 32.38
C HIS A 234 -0.47 -5.27 32.16
N ILE A 235 -0.64 -6.12 31.15
CA ILE A 235 -1.87 -6.87 30.89
C ILE A 235 -1.85 -8.07 31.84
N HIS A 236 -2.62 -7.97 32.93
CA HIS A 236 -2.75 -9.04 33.92
C HIS A 236 -3.68 -10.14 33.40
N GLY A 237 -3.20 -10.96 32.46
CA GLY A 237 -3.89 -12.16 32.00
C GLY A 237 -2.88 -13.15 31.44
N GLU A 238 -2.93 -14.40 31.91
CA GLU A 238 -2.20 -15.48 31.26
C GLU A 238 -2.99 -15.94 30.04
N ALA A 239 -2.32 -16.05 28.90
CA ALA A 239 -2.92 -16.65 27.71
C ALA A 239 -3.41 -18.07 28.07
N SER A 240 -4.69 -18.36 27.80
CA SER A 240 -5.20 -19.71 27.99
C SER A 240 -4.42 -20.69 27.11
N ALA A 241 -4.12 -21.87 27.63
CA ALA A 241 -3.49 -22.92 26.84
C ALA A 241 -4.31 -23.15 25.55
N PHE A 242 -3.66 -23.09 24.40
CA PHE A 242 -4.31 -23.31 23.12
C PHE A 242 -4.82 -24.75 23.05
N VAL A 243 -6.14 -24.89 22.90
CA VAL A 243 -6.80 -26.19 22.73
C VAL A 243 -7.42 -26.23 21.32
N PRO A 244 -6.90 -27.07 20.40
CA PRO A 244 -7.50 -27.23 19.09
C PRO A 244 -8.94 -27.72 19.21
N SER A 245 -9.86 -27.16 18.42
CA SER A 245 -11.23 -27.69 18.35
C SER A 245 -11.22 -29.09 17.73
N THR A 246 -12.10 -29.97 18.23
CA THR A 246 -12.21 -31.35 17.78
C THR A 246 -13.12 -31.47 16.55
N GLY A 247 -12.74 -32.33 15.60
CA GLY A 247 -13.48 -32.53 14.36
C GLY A 247 -13.21 -31.47 13.28
N ILE A 248 -13.72 -31.73 12.07
CA ILE A 248 -13.37 -30.98 10.87
C ILE A 248 -14.44 -29.94 10.51
N LEU A 249 -15.69 -30.38 10.27
CA LEU A 249 -16.75 -29.52 9.74
C LEU A 249 -17.63 -28.88 10.81
N ALA A 250 -17.80 -29.52 11.97
CA ALA A 250 -18.67 -29.02 13.02
C ALA A 250 -18.20 -27.67 13.59
N PRO A 251 -16.91 -27.48 13.94
CA PRO A 251 -16.43 -26.19 14.46
C PRO A 251 -16.66 -25.03 13.48
N ILE A 252 -16.43 -25.28 12.18
CA ILE A 252 -16.67 -24.34 11.08
C ILE A 252 -18.15 -23.95 11.02
N LEU A 253 -19.05 -24.94 10.99
CA LEU A 253 -20.48 -24.66 10.82
C LEU A 253 -21.10 -23.94 12.02
N GLU A 254 -20.56 -24.17 13.23
CA GLU A 254 -21.00 -23.54 14.47
C GLU A 254 -20.54 -22.08 14.60
N SER A 255 -19.40 -21.69 14.01
CA SER A 255 -18.90 -20.31 14.04
C SER A 255 -19.60 -19.38 13.03
N ILE A 256 -20.07 -19.91 11.89
CA ILE A 256 -20.69 -19.11 10.81
C ILE A 256 -21.77 -18.13 11.30
N PRO A 257 -22.75 -18.50 12.15
CA PRO A 257 -23.79 -17.56 12.59
C PRO A 257 -23.24 -16.37 13.38
N ALA A 258 -22.25 -16.61 14.26
CA ALA A 258 -21.62 -15.56 15.05
C ALA A 258 -20.80 -14.62 14.14
N THR A 259 -19.99 -15.19 13.25
CA THR A 259 -19.19 -14.44 12.27
C THR A 259 -20.07 -13.64 11.31
N PHE A 260 -21.25 -14.14 10.94
CA PHE A 260 -22.22 -13.41 10.13
C PHE A 260 -22.73 -12.15 10.83
N VAL A 261 -23.09 -12.24 12.11
CA VAL A 261 -23.55 -11.09 12.89
C VAL A 261 -22.41 -10.08 13.07
N GLU A 262 -21.21 -10.54 13.40
CA GLU A 262 -20.03 -9.68 13.53
C GLU A 262 -19.72 -8.93 12.23
N SER A 263 -19.68 -9.66 11.10
CA SER A 263 -19.46 -9.09 9.77
C SER A 263 -20.54 -8.08 9.39
N LEU A 264 -21.80 -8.37 9.72
CA LEU A 264 -22.92 -7.47 9.47
C LEU A 264 -22.79 -6.18 10.30
N VAL A 265 -22.47 -6.31 11.60
CA VAL A 265 -22.28 -5.17 12.51
C VAL A 265 -21.08 -4.32 12.08
N ALA A 266 -20.00 -4.93 11.58
CA ALA A 266 -18.83 -4.22 11.09
C ALA A 266 -19.12 -3.40 9.81
N LEU A 267 -19.88 -3.97 8.86
CA LEU A 267 -20.20 -3.31 7.58
C LEU A 267 -21.38 -2.33 7.66
N PHE A 268 -22.27 -2.49 8.64
CA PHE A 268 -23.49 -1.70 8.75
C PHE A 268 -23.24 -0.19 8.85
N PRO A 269 -22.31 0.33 9.68
CA PRO A 269 -22.16 1.76 9.88
C PRO A 269 -21.72 2.53 8.62
N ILE A 270 -20.74 2.02 7.86
CA ILE A 270 -20.30 2.65 6.61
C ILE A 270 -21.37 2.55 5.52
N SER A 271 -22.08 1.42 5.45
CA SER A 271 -23.19 1.23 4.51
C SER A 271 -24.33 2.20 4.81
N LEU A 272 -24.69 2.36 6.09
CA LEU A 272 -25.71 3.30 6.55
C LEU A 272 -25.34 4.74 6.18
N LEU A 273 -24.09 5.15 6.44
CA LEU A 273 -23.61 6.48 6.07
C LEU A 273 -23.78 6.74 4.57
N PHE A 274 -23.38 5.77 3.73
CA PHE A 274 -23.53 5.88 2.29
C PHE A 274 -24.99 6.01 1.86
N PHE A 275 -25.88 5.14 2.33
CA PHE A 275 -27.29 5.19 1.93
C PHE A 275 -28.01 6.45 2.42
N LEU A 276 -27.60 6.98 3.57
CA LEU A 276 -28.07 8.28 4.06
C LEU A 276 -27.69 9.39 3.08
N TYR A 277 -26.41 9.51 2.72
CA TYR A 277 -25.97 10.52 1.74
C TYR A 277 -26.56 10.31 0.35
N ASN A 278 -26.76 9.06 -0.08
CA ASN A 278 -27.41 8.79 -1.35
C ASN A 278 -28.88 9.24 -1.36
N GLY A 279 -29.61 9.03 -0.26
CA GLY A 279 -31.00 9.45 -0.11
C GLY A 279 -31.18 10.98 -0.10
N PHE A 280 -30.26 11.70 0.55
CA PHE A 280 -30.38 13.16 0.69
C PHE A 280 -29.65 13.96 -0.40
N LYS A 281 -28.46 13.52 -0.82
CA LYS A 281 -27.53 14.33 -1.64
C LYS A 281 -27.14 13.70 -2.97
N PHE A 282 -26.60 12.47 -3.01
CA PHE A 282 -26.04 11.93 -4.26
C PHE A 282 -27.10 11.57 -5.30
N LYS A 283 -28.23 10.99 -4.86
CA LYS A 283 -29.35 10.59 -5.74
C LYS A 283 -28.91 9.79 -6.96
N LEU A 284 -28.08 8.77 -6.72
CA LEU A 284 -27.48 7.96 -7.78
C LEU A 284 -28.53 7.18 -8.59
N PRO A 285 -28.27 6.91 -9.88
CA PRO A 285 -29.16 6.11 -10.70
C PRO A 285 -29.27 4.68 -10.13
N ARG A 286 -30.47 4.09 -10.25
CA ARG A 286 -30.80 2.76 -9.68
C ARG A 286 -29.79 1.67 -10.08
N LYS A 287 -29.20 1.76 -11.28
CA LYS A 287 -28.19 0.81 -11.77
C LYS A 287 -26.93 0.80 -10.91
N GLU A 288 -26.44 1.99 -10.53
CA GLU A 288 -25.24 2.12 -9.69
C GLU A 288 -25.52 1.68 -8.25
N VAL A 289 -26.65 2.12 -7.68
CA VAL A 289 -27.07 1.70 -6.34
C VAL A 289 -27.19 0.18 -6.26
N MET A 290 -27.78 -0.46 -7.28
CA MET A 290 -27.89 -1.92 -7.34
C MET A 290 -26.52 -2.61 -7.47
N GLY A 291 -25.56 -1.97 -8.15
CA GLY A 291 -24.18 -2.43 -8.20
C GLY A 291 -23.53 -2.45 -6.81
N ILE A 292 -23.70 -1.36 -6.06
CA ILE A 292 -23.18 -1.22 -4.70
C ILE A 292 -23.87 -2.21 -3.74
N VAL A 293 -25.20 -2.38 -3.80
CA VAL A 293 -25.89 -3.38 -2.96
C VAL A 293 -25.39 -4.80 -3.24
N LYS A 294 -25.20 -5.17 -4.51
CA LYS A 294 -24.61 -6.47 -4.89
C LYS A 294 -23.19 -6.61 -4.38
N GLY A 295 -22.39 -5.55 -4.48
CA GLY A 295 -21.04 -5.49 -3.93
C GLY A 295 -21.04 -5.72 -2.41
N LEU A 296 -21.86 -4.99 -1.66
CA LEU A 296 -22.00 -5.13 -0.20
C LEU A 296 -22.43 -6.55 0.21
N PHE A 297 -23.34 -7.17 -0.54
CA PHE A 297 -23.73 -8.56 -0.31
C PHE A 297 -22.57 -9.54 -0.53
N LEU A 298 -21.78 -9.34 -1.58
CA LEU A 298 -20.57 -10.13 -1.84
C LEU A 298 -19.48 -9.90 -0.77
N VAL A 299 -19.29 -8.66 -0.30
CA VAL A 299 -18.39 -8.34 0.81
C VAL A 299 -18.82 -9.10 2.05
N LEU A 300 -20.11 -9.08 2.41
CA LEU A 300 -20.61 -9.78 3.59
C LEU A 300 -20.37 -11.30 3.52
N ILE A 301 -20.75 -11.94 2.42
CA ILE A 301 -20.54 -13.40 2.25
C ILE A 301 -19.04 -13.73 2.21
N GLY A 302 -18.26 -12.94 1.47
CA GLY A 302 -16.82 -13.13 1.36
C GLY A 302 -16.12 -12.98 2.70
N LEU A 303 -16.48 -11.96 3.49
CA LEU A 303 -15.94 -11.70 4.81
C LEU A 303 -16.24 -12.84 5.78
N VAL A 304 -17.48 -13.36 5.79
CA VAL A 304 -17.85 -14.50 6.64
C VAL A 304 -17.04 -15.75 6.29
N LEU A 305 -16.97 -16.11 5.00
CA LEU A 305 -16.19 -17.28 4.57
C LEU A 305 -14.69 -17.11 4.83
N PHE A 306 -14.18 -15.88 4.69
CA PHE A 306 -12.79 -15.55 4.96
C PHE A 306 -12.46 -15.68 6.44
N LEU A 307 -13.18 -14.98 7.31
CA LEU A 307 -12.96 -15.02 8.77
C LEU A 307 -13.14 -16.43 9.31
N ASP A 308 -14.17 -17.15 8.88
CA ASP A 308 -14.43 -18.51 9.33
C ASP A 308 -13.32 -19.49 8.88
N GLY A 309 -12.87 -19.41 7.62
CA GLY A 309 -11.73 -20.21 7.14
C GLY A 309 -10.41 -19.89 7.85
N VAL A 310 -10.23 -18.62 8.24
CA VAL A 310 -9.08 -18.14 9.01
C VAL A 310 -9.10 -18.69 10.43
N HIS A 311 -10.19 -18.48 11.18
CA HIS A 311 -10.32 -18.91 12.57
C HIS A 311 -10.33 -20.42 12.71
N ALA A 312 -11.09 -21.11 11.87
CA ALA A 312 -11.30 -22.54 12.06
C ALA A 312 -10.09 -23.39 11.65
N GLY A 313 -9.27 -22.95 10.70
CA GLY A 313 -8.20 -23.80 10.16
C GLY A 313 -6.85 -23.11 9.97
N PHE A 314 -6.86 -21.89 9.44
CA PHE A 314 -5.63 -21.26 8.97
C PHE A 314 -4.72 -20.78 10.12
N MET A 315 -5.29 -20.07 11.11
CA MET A 315 -4.53 -19.59 12.27
C MET A 315 -4.10 -20.73 13.20
N ASP A 316 -4.99 -21.71 13.41
CA ASP A 316 -4.69 -22.89 14.24
C ASP A 316 -3.48 -23.66 13.71
N MET A 317 -3.40 -23.84 12.39
CA MET A 317 -2.22 -24.43 11.77
C MET A 317 -0.97 -23.58 11.99
N GLY A 318 -1.08 -22.24 11.85
CA GLY A 318 0.01 -21.32 12.17
C GLY A 318 0.55 -21.54 13.58
N ARG A 319 -0.33 -21.55 14.59
CA ARG A 319 0.05 -21.78 16.01
C ARG A 319 0.71 -23.13 16.20
N VAL A 320 0.12 -24.21 15.67
CA VAL A 320 0.64 -25.57 15.81
C VAL A 320 2.03 -25.70 15.19
N LEU A 321 2.23 -25.15 13.99
CA LEU A 321 3.55 -25.12 13.35
C LEU A 321 4.56 -24.34 14.18
N GLY A 322 4.17 -23.18 14.71
CA GLY A 322 5.02 -22.35 15.57
C GLY A 322 5.47 -23.11 16.82
N MET A 323 4.52 -23.73 17.53
CA MET A 323 4.79 -24.53 18.73
C MET A 323 5.72 -25.70 18.42
N GLN A 324 5.41 -26.50 17.39
CA GLN A 324 6.20 -27.69 17.10
C GLN A 324 7.61 -27.34 16.63
N ILE A 325 7.77 -26.40 15.69
CA ILE A 325 9.10 -26.02 15.19
C ILE A 325 9.96 -25.41 16.31
N ALA A 326 9.39 -24.52 17.12
CA ALA A 326 10.12 -23.89 18.22
C ALA A 326 10.57 -24.91 19.28
N SER A 327 9.77 -25.97 19.50
CA SER A 327 10.14 -27.06 20.42
C SER A 327 11.24 -27.98 19.88
N MET A 328 11.39 -28.07 18.55
CA MET A 328 12.39 -28.93 17.90
C MET A 328 13.77 -28.27 17.86
N ASP A 329 13.87 -27.10 17.21
CA ASP A 329 15.14 -26.39 17.04
C ASP A 329 14.89 -24.90 16.74
N THR A 330 15.50 -24.05 17.55
CA THR A 330 15.53 -22.59 17.37
C THR A 330 16.04 -22.17 15.99
N ARG A 331 17.03 -22.86 15.43
CA ARG A 331 17.58 -22.50 14.11
C ARG A 331 16.60 -22.82 13.00
N LEU A 332 15.85 -23.91 13.14
CA LEU A 332 14.80 -24.29 12.22
C LEU A 332 13.64 -23.28 12.27
N LEU A 333 13.29 -22.76 13.45
CA LEU A 333 12.30 -21.69 13.60
C LEU A 333 12.70 -20.44 12.80
N ILE A 334 13.95 -19.98 12.98
CA ILE A 334 14.48 -18.81 12.26
C ILE A 334 14.50 -19.06 10.75
N ALA A 335 14.98 -20.23 10.30
CA ALA A 335 15.03 -20.59 8.88
C ALA A 335 13.63 -20.66 8.26
N THR A 336 12.65 -21.22 8.99
CA THR A 336 11.26 -21.29 8.54
C THR A 336 10.63 -19.90 8.47
N GLY A 337 10.91 -19.03 9.44
CA GLY A 337 10.52 -17.62 9.41
C GLY A 337 11.09 -16.88 8.19
N PHE A 338 12.34 -17.15 7.81
CA PHE A 338 12.94 -16.60 6.59
C PHE A 338 12.17 -17.02 5.33
N VAL A 339 11.86 -18.31 5.20
CA VAL A 339 11.12 -18.86 4.05
C VAL A 339 9.72 -18.26 3.98
N PHE A 340 9.00 -18.19 5.10
CA PHE A 340 7.69 -17.58 5.14
C PHE A 340 7.72 -16.10 4.76
N GLY A 341 8.68 -15.31 5.25
CA GLY A 341 8.78 -13.90 4.89
C GLY A 341 9.11 -13.67 3.43
N LEU A 342 9.93 -14.54 2.83
CA LEU A 342 10.20 -14.49 1.40
C LEU A 342 8.90 -14.72 0.60
N ILE A 343 8.13 -15.75 0.96
CA ILE A 343 6.95 -16.18 0.20
C ILE A 343 5.79 -15.22 0.38
N VAL A 344 5.47 -14.83 1.62
CA VAL A 344 4.29 -14.02 1.91
C VAL A 344 4.37 -12.67 1.20
N VAL A 345 5.51 -11.97 1.28
CA VAL A 345 5.65 -10.66 0.63
C VAL A 345 5.85 -10.78 -0.88
N LEU A 346 6.51 -11.82 -1.38
CA LEU A 346 6.68 -12.02 -2.82
C LEU A 346 5.33 -12.33 -3.51
N MET A 347 4.44 -13.02 -2.81
CA MET A 347 3.13 -13.45 -3.32
C MET A 347 2.00 -12.47 -2.95
N GLU A 348 2.30 -11.40 -2.22
CA GLU A 348 1.35 -10.34 -1.88
C GLU A 348 1.01 -9.50 -3.13
N PRO A 349 -0.26 -9.45 -3.60
CA PRO A 349 -0.63 -8.73 -4.81
C PRO A 349 -0.45 -7.22 -4.67
N ALA A 350 -0.70 -6.71 -3.47
CA ALA A 350 -0.59 -5.29 -3.18
C ALA A 350 0.87 -4.81 -3.38
N VAL A 351 1.86 -5.65 -3.03
CA VAL A 351 3.30 -5.40 -3.28
C VAL A 351 3.62 -5.31 -4.77
N HIS A 352 2.96 -6.14 -5.60
CA HIS A 352 3.11 -6.06 -7.06
C HIS A 352 2.53 -4.77 -7.64
N VAL A 353 1.31 -4.39 -7.22
CA VAL A 353 0.66 -3.14 -7.66
C VAL A 353 1.49 -1.93 -7.26
N LEU A 354 1.97 -1.89 -6.03
CA LEU A 354 2.88 -0.86 -5.54
C LEU A 354 4.17 -0.81 -6.37
N GLY A 355 4.75 -1.96 -6.70
CA GLY A 355 5.95 -2.01 -7.53
C GLY A 355 5.73 -1.41 -8.92
N ILE A 356 4.55 -1.62 -9.52
CA ILE A 356 4.17 -0.94 -10.78
C ILE A 356 4.08 0.56 -10.57
N GLN A 357 3.43 1.02 -9.50
CA GLN A 357 3.31 2.46 -9.20
C GLN A 357 4.69 3.12 -9.02
N ILE A 358 5.61 2.46 -8.31
CA ILE A 358 6.98 2.95 -8.15
C ILE A 358 7.71 2.93 -9.49
N GLU A 359 7.59 1.87 -10.29
CA GLU A 359 8.20 1.80 -11.63
C GLU A 359 7.68 2.94 -12.52
N GLU A 360 6.38 3.22 -12.49
CA GLU A 360 5.76 4.31 -13.23
C GLU A 360 6.23 5.69 -12.76
N VAL A 361 6.29 5.93 -11.45
CA VAL A 361 6.75 7.22 -10.86
C VAL A 361 8.27 7.40 -11.04
N THR A 362 9.03 6.31 -11.09
CA THR A 362 10.49 6.34 -11.34
C THR A 362 10.84 6.39 -12.82
N ALA A 363 9.86 6.46 -13.72
CA ALA A 363 10.09 6.41 -15.17
C ALA A 363 10.89 5.15 -15.59
N GLY A 364 10.59 4.00 -14.98
CA GLY A 364 11.25 2.72 -15.24
C GLY A 364 12.63 2.57 -14.58
N TYR A 365 13.11 3.57 -13.85
CA TYR A 365 14.46 3.56 -13.28
C TYR A 365 14.63 2.56 -12.12
N ILE A 366 13.56 2.26 -11.40
CA ILE A 366 13.55 1.17 -10.41
C ILE A 366 12.63 0.08 -10.96
N PRO A 367 13.19 -1.02 -11.51
CA PRO A 367 12.36 -2.05 -12.13
C PRO A 367 11.58 -2.83 -11.06
N LEU A 368 10.36 -3.25 -11.39
CA LEU A 368 9.50 -4.06 -10.52
C LEU A 368 10.19 -5.31 -9.95
N SER A 369 11.11 -5.93 -10.70
CA SER A 369 11.89 -7.08 -10.21
C SER A 369 12.77 -6.73 -9.02
N LEU A 370 13.44 -5.57 -9.06
CA LEU A 370 14.29 -5.09 -7.96
C LEU A 370 13.42 -4.78 -6.74
N ILE A 371 12.27 -4.12 -6.93
CA ILE A 371 11.35 -3.79 -5.83
C ILE A 371 10.88 -5.07 -5.13
N ARG A 372 10.35 -6.04 -5.89
CA ARG A 372 9.90 -7.32 -5.32
C ARG A 372 11.01 -8.06 -4.60
N LEU A 373 12.22 -8.11 -5.16
CA LEU A 373 13.37 -8.75 -4.52
C LEU A 373 13.74 -8.07 -3.21
N THR A 374 13.83 -6.74 -3.21
CA THR A 374 14.27 -5.97 -2.03
C THR A 374 13.24 -6.09 -0.89
N LEU A 375 11.95 -5.98 -1.23
CA LEU A 375 10.86 -6.09 -0.26
C LEU A 375 10.74 -7.50 0.33
N SER A 376 10.77 -8.55 -0.51
CA SER A 376 10.69 -9.94 -0.04
C SER A 376 11.90 -10.35 0.79
N LEU A 377 13.12 -9.94 0.40
CA LEU A 377 14.32 -10.22 1.19
C LEU A 377 14.29 -9.48 2.53
N GLY A 378 13.87 -8.21 2.54
CA GLY A 378 13.72 -7.46 3.76
C GLY A 378 12.70 -8.11 4.71
N ALA A 379 11.56 -8.58 4.18
CA ALA A 379 10.53 -9.22 4.97
C ALA A 379 10.97 -10.59 5.51
N ALA A 380 11.70 -11.37 4.71
CA ALA A 380 12.35 -12.61 5.15
C ALA A 380 13.28 -12.35 6.34
N ILE A 381 14.11 -11.30 6.27
CA ILE A 381 14.99 -10.88 7.37
C ILE A 381 14.17 -10.42 8.57
N ALA A 382 13.13 -9.61 8.37
CA ALA A 382 12.28 -9.09 9.44
C ALA A 382 11.61 -10.21 10.25
N ILE A 383 10.96 -11.17 9.58
CA ILE A 383 10.33 -12.33 10.25
C ILE A 383 11.38 -13.22 10.92
N SER A 384 12.54 -13.43 10.29
CA SER A 384 13.64 -14.17 10.90
C SER A 384 14.13 -13.51 12.19
N LEU A 385 14.27 -12.19 12.19
CA LEU A 385 14.66 -11.42 13.37
C LEU A 385 13.55 -11.42 14.44
N SER A 386 12.28 -11.47 14.04
CA SER A 386 11.18 -11.72 14.98
C SER A 386 11.29 -13.10 15.64
N MET A 387 11.68 -14.14 14.91
CA MET A 387 11.95 -15.46 15.52
C MET A 387 13.15 -15.42 16.46
N VAL A 388 14.22 -14.70 16.10
CA VAL A 388 15.36 -14.48 17.00
C VAL A 388 14.90 -13.81 18.29
N ARG A 389 14.07 -12.76 18.20
CA ARG A 389 13.50 -12.06 19.35
C ARG A 389 12.73 -13.00 20.28
N ILE A 390 11.87 -13.86 19.75
CA ILE A 390 11.14 -14.84 20.57
C ILE A 390 12.11 -15.76 21.33
N THR A 391 13.24 -16.08 20.73
CA THR A 391 14.17 -17.08 21.27
C THR A 391 15.28 -16.52 22.14
N VAL A 392 15.57 -15.21 22.04
CA VAL A 392 16.65 -14.52 22.73
C VAL A 392 16.05 -13.38 23.56
N PRO A 393 15.93 -13.53 24.90
CA PRO A 393 15.21 -12.58 25.77
C PRO A 393 15.77 -11.16 25.78
N GLU A 394 17.05 -11.02 25.43
CA GLU A 394 17.75 -9.74 25.40
C GLU A 394 17.33 -8.88 24.20
N VAL A 395 16.78 -9.50 23.15
CA VAL A 395 16.47 -8.83 21.88
C VAL A 395 15.05 -8.27 21.93
N LYS A 396 14.94 -6.95 22.11
CA LYS A 396 13.65 -6.26 22.19
C LYS A 396 13.19 -5.71 20.85
N LEU A 397 11.87 -5.55 20.69
CA LEU A 397 11.26 -4.95 19.49
C LEU A 397 11.83 -3.57 19.13
N TRP A 398 12.12 -2.76 20.14
CA TRP A 398 12.72 -1.42 20.01
C TRP A 398 14.06 -1.41 19.26
N TYR A 399 14.84 -2.49 19.37
CA TYR A 399 16.16 -2.57 18.73
C TYR A 399 16.08 -2.57 17.21
N PHE A 400 14.89 -2.81 16.66
CA PHE A 400 14.64 -2.80 15.22
C PHE A 400 13.78 -1.62 14.79
N LEU A 401 12.65 -1.39 15.47
CA LEU A 401 11.71 -0.33 15.08
C LEU A 401 12.34 1.06 15.16
N LEU A 402 13.05 1.37 16.26
CA LEU A 402 13.65 2.69 16.44
C LEU A 402 14.70 3.00 15.38
N PRO A 403 15.75 2.18 15.16
CA PRO A 403 16.73 2.49 14.14
C PRO A 403 16.14 2.47 12.74
N GLY A 404 15.22 1.55 12.43
CA GLY A 404 14.61 1.48 11.11
C GLY A 404 13.76 2.70 10.77
N PHE A 405 12.84 3.11 11.65
CA PHE A 405 12.04 4.32 11.44
C PHE A 405 12.87 5.60 11.53
N ALA A 406 13.84 5.69 12.46
CA ALA A 406 14.72 6.85 12.54
C ALA A 406 15.52 7.02 11.24
N LEU A 407 16.08 5.94 10.70
CA LEU A 407 16.83 5.98 9.46
C LEU A 407 15.92 6.31 8.26
N ALA A 408 14.71 5.73 8.19
CA ALA A 408 13.73 6.07 7.16
C ALA A 408 13.33 7.55 7.21
N LEU A 409 13.08 8.11 8.40
CA LEU A 409 12.76 9.53 8.57
C LEU A 409 13.95 10.43 8.19
N LEU A 410 15.17 10.08 8.56
CA LEU A 410 16.39 10.83 8.16
C LEU A 410 16.64 10.78 6.65
N LEU A 411 16.37 9.64 6.02
CA LEU A 411 16.44 9.49 4.57
C LEU A 411 15.31 10.22 3.85
N SER A 412 14.14 10.40 4.47
CA SER A 412 13.02 11.13 3.87
C SER A 412 13.37 12.57 3.47
N PHE A 413 14.25 13.25 4.23
CA PHE A 413 14.76 14.59 3.88
C PHE A 413 15.73 14.59 2.70
N ARG A 414 16.25 13.42 2.33
CA ARG A 414 17.16 13.23 1.20
C ARG A 414 16.46 12.62 -0.02
N CYS A 415 15.26 12.08 0.14
CA CYS A 415 14.47 11.45 -0.91
C CYS A 415 13.49 12.45 -1.55
N ASN A 416 13.01 12.16 -2.76
CA ASN A 416 11.96 12.98 -3.39
C ASN A 416 10.63 12.78 -2.63
N PRO A 417 9.85 13.85 -2.34
CA PRO A 417 8.58 13.75 -1.60
C PRO A 417 7.60 12.68 -2.09
N VAL A 418 7.54 12.42 -3.40
CA VAL A 418 6.66 11.37 -3.95
C VAL A 418 7.09 9.99 -3.44
N PHE A 419 8.40 9.70 -3.40
CA PHE A 419 8.91 8.45 -2.84
C PHE A 419 8.70 8.35 -1.34
N VAL A 420 8.70 9.48 -0.61
CA VAL A 420 8.36 9.48 0.81
C VAL A 420 6.92 9.04 1.00
N GLY A 421 5.98 9.60 0.23
CA GLY A 421 4.58 9.18 0.23
C GLY A 421 4.42 7.69 -0.08
N ILE A 422 5.03 7.24 -1.18
CA ILE A 422 4.94 5.84 -1.59
C ILE A 422 5.59 4.89 -0.56
N ALA A 423 6.75 5.24 0.02
CA ALA A 423 7.43 4.40 1.00
C ALA A 423 6.60 4.20 2.28
N PHE A 424 5.96 5.26 2.78
CA PHE A 424 5.13 5.14 3.99
C PHE A 424 3.78 4.47 3.70
N ASP A 425 3.19 4.69 2.52
CA ASP A 425 2.00 3.92 2.09
C ASP A 425 2.35 2.43 1.90
N ALA A 426 3.54 2.15 1.37
CA ALA A 426 4.04 0.79 1.14
C ALA A 426 4.22 -0.04 2.41
N GLY A 427 4.49 0.61 3.55
CA GLY A 427 4.63 -0.08 4.82
C GLY A 427 3.39 -0.89 5.17
N GLY A 428 2.20 -0.33 4.89
CA GLY A 428 0.94 -1.03 5.08
C GLY A 428 0.62 -2.07 3.99
N VAL A 429 1.10 -1.83 2.77
CA VAL A 429 0.85 -2.71 1.62
C VAL A 429 1.50 -4.10 1.78
N ALA A 430 2.60 -4.21 2.52
CA ALA A 430 3.28 -5.49 2.75
C ALA A 430 2.73 -6.31 3.93
N SER A 431 1.87 -5.72 4.77
CA SER A 431 1.23 -6.37 5.91
C SER A 431 -0.17 -6.87 5.58
N GLY A 432 -0.30 -7.61 4.48
CA GLY A 432 -1.59 -8.14 4.01
C GLY A 432 -2.21 -9.21 4.93
N PRO A 433 -3.38 -9.75 4.55
CA PRO A 433 -4.16 -10.66 5.40
C PRO A 433 -3.40 -11.90 5.86
N MET A 434 -2.46 -12.38 5.06
CA MET A 434 -1.64 -13.56 5.38
C MET A 434 -0.68 -13.30 6.56
N MET A 435 -0.21 -12.06 6.72
CA MET A 435 0.64 -11.66 7.83
C MET A 435 -0.15 -11.63 9.15
N ALA A 436 -1.33 -10.99 9.12
CA ALA A 436 -2.20 -10.86 10.29
C ALA A 436 -2.78 -12.21 10.76
N THR A 437 -3.01 -13.14 9.83
CA THR A 437 -3.60 -14.45 10.13
C THR A 437 -2.55 -15.49 10.49
N PHE A 438 -1.70 -15.89 9.54
CA PHE A 438 -0.85 -17.07 9.72
C PHE A 438 0.48 -16.76 10.39
N ILE A 439 1.15 -15.67 9.97
CA ILE A 439 2.49 -15.35 10.48
C ILE A 439 2.42 -14.88 11.94
N LEU A 440 1.45 -14.04 12.29
CA LEU A 440 1.24 -13.64 13.68
C LEU A 440 0.89 -14.86 14.55
N ALA A 441 -0.05 -15.70 14.11
CA ALA A 441 -0.40 -16.93 14.81
C ALA A 441 0.81 -17.90 14.96
N PHE A 442 1.66 -18.01 13.93
CA PHE A 442 2.91 -18.77 13.98
C PHE A 442 3.90 -18.22 15.01
N ALA A 443 4.07 -16.90 15.07
CA ALA A 443 4.91 -16.24 16.06
C ALA A 443 4.37 -16.44 17.49
N GLN A 444 3.07 -16.29 17.69
CA GLN A 444 2.41 -16.55 18.98
C GLN A 444 2.56 -18.01 19.42
N GLY A 445 2.41 -18.96 18.49
CA GLY A 445 2.63 -20.38 18.75
C GLY A 445 4.08 -20.69 19.12
N ALA A 446 5.05 -20.04 18.48
CA ALA A 446 6.46 -20.18 18.88
C ALA A 446 6.71 -19.59 20.27
N ALA A 447 6.14 -18.42 20.57
CA ALA A 447 6.30 -17.75 21.87
C ALA A 447 5.66 -18.53 23.02
N SER A 448 4.57 -19.28 22.78
CA SER A 448 3.89 -20.03 23.85
C SER A 448 4.65 -21.24 24.38
N VAL A 449 5.66 -21.74 23.65
CA VAL A 449 6.47 -22.90 24.06
C VAL A 449 7.91 -22.54 24.42
N VAL A 450 8.40 -21.36 24.02
CA VAL A 450 9.74 -20.91 24.40
C VAL A 450 9.68 -20.44 25.86
N PRO A 451 10.42 -21.07 26.81
CA PRO A 451 10.24 -20.82 28.24
C PRO A 451 10.52 -19.39 28.70
N THR A 452 11.29 -18.64 27.89
CA THR A 452 11.70 -17.27 28.19
C THR A 452 10.89 -16.21 27.46
N ALA A 453 9.94 -16.62 26.61
CA ALA A 453 9.14 -15.72 25.79
C ALA A 453 7.77 -15.47 26.44
N ASP A 454 7.23 -14.28 26.19
CA ASP A 454 5.85 -13.93 26.51
C ASP A 454 5.05 -13.74 25.21
N VAL A 455 3.81 -14.24 25.15
CA VAL A 455 3.01 -14.19 23.91
C VAL A 455 2.61 -12.76 23.55
N LEU A 456 2.28 -11.91 24.53
CA LEU A 456 1.88 -10.52 24.32
C LEU A 456 3.07 -9.62 23.98
N VAL A 457 4.21 -9.87 24.62
CA VAL A 457 5.44 -9.16 24.32
C VAL A 457 6.01 -9.71 23.01
N ASP A 458 6.50 -10.93 22.99
CA ASP A 458 7.36 -11.47 21.93
C ASP A 458 6.60 -12.04 20.73
N GLY A 459 5.39 -12.56 20.95
CA GLY A 459 4.53 -13.08 19.88
C GLY A 459 3.97 -11.99 18.96
N PHE A 460 3.68 -10.80 19.51
CA PHE A 460 3.31 -9.60 18.73
C PHE A 460 4.56 -8.79 18.32
N GLY A 461 4.40 -7.85 17.39
CA GLY A 461 5.46 -7.02 16.83
C GLY A 461 6.06 -7.59 15.55
N VAL A 462 5.58 -8.73 15.06
CA VAL A 462 6.04 -9.33 13.79
C VAL A 462 5.49 -8.56 12.60
N ILE A 463 4.22 -8.13 12.67
CA ILE A 463 3.61 -7.31 11.63
C ILE A 463 4.33 -5.97 11.55
N ALA A 464 4.65 -5.37 12.71
CA ALA A 464 5.42 -4.13 12.81
C ALA A 464 6.77 -4.20 12.07
N MET A 465 7.52 -5.28 12.31
CA MET A 465 8.83 -5.52 11.69
C MET A 465 8.74 -5.62 10.16
N VAL A 466 7.71 -6.32 9.67
CA VAL A 466 7.47 -6.45 8.23
C VAL A 466 6.99 -5.13 7.65
N ALA A 467 6.06 -4.41 8.30
CA ALA A 467 5.55 -3.14 7.82
C ALA A 467 6.62 -2.03 7.75
N MET A 468 7.61 -2.04 8.66
CA MET A 468 8.74 -1.12 8.60
C MET A 468 9.66 -1.38 7.38
N THR A 469 9.73 -2.63 6.93
CA THR A 469 10.69 -3.05 5.90
C THR A 469 10.49 -2.35 4.56
N PRO A 470 9.28 -2.26 3.98
CA PRO A 470 9.05 -1.49 2.76
C PRO A 470 9.38 -0.01 2.90
N VAL A 471 9.02 0.59 4.04
CA VAL A 471 9.31 2.00 4.33
C VAL A 471 10.82 2.22 4.24
N PHE A 472 11.60 1.40 4.94
CA PHE A 472 13.05 1.50 4.92
C PHE A 472 13.64 1.18 3.54
N SER A 473 13.23 0.08 2.92
CA SER A 473 13.80 -0.42 1.66
C SER A 473 13.54 0.52 0.49
N ILE A 474 12.32 1.05 0.36
CA ILE A 474 11.97 2.01 -0.70
C ILE A 474 12.66 3.34 -0.45
N MET A 475 12.78 3.80 0.80
CA MET A 475 13.52 5.02 1.12
C MET A 475 15.01 4.89 0.78
N LEU A 476 15.59 3.73 1.06
CA LEU A 476 16.97 3.41 0.71
C LEU A 476 17.16 3.39 -0.81
N LEU A 477 16.31 2.65 -1.53
CA LEU A 477 16.32 2.61 -2.99
C LEU A 477 16.14 4.02 -3.57
N GLY A 478 15.12 4.78 -3.17
CA GLY A 478 14.89 6.15 -3.62
C GLY A 478 16.05 7.10 -3.33
N THR A 479 16.84 6.85 -2.28
CA THR A 479 18.05 7.63 -1.98
C THR A 479 19.27 7.19 -2.80
N ILE A 480 19.47 5.88 -3.03
CA ILE A 480 20.57 5.34 -3.85
C ILE A 480 20.38 5.70 -5.32
N PHE A 481 19.15 5.49 -5.79
CA PHE A 481 18.69 5.80 -7.13
C PHE A 481 18.27 7.27 -7.26
N ARG A 482 18.54 8.09 -6.23
CA ARG A 482 18.38 9.54 -6.33
C ARG A 482 19.24 10.03 -7.46
N GLN A 483 18.61 10.67 -8.44
CA GLN A 483 19.29 11.30 -9.57
C GLN A 483 20.58 11.99 -9.10
N LYS A 484 21.74 11.38 -9.38
CA LYS A 484 22.89 12.20 -9.71
C LYS A 484 22.46 12.86 -11.00
N LYS A 485 22.19 14.18 -10.95
CA LYS A 485 22.11 15.01 -12.16
C LYS A 485 23.25 14.52 -13.04
N ALA A 486 22.91 13.81 -14.12
CA ALA A 486 23.91 13.32 -15.03
C ALA A 486 24.60 14.59 -15.49
N LYS A 487 25.89 14.70 -15.16
CA LYS A 487 26.76 15.74 -15.69
C LYS A 487 26.87 15.39 -17.17
N HIS A 488 25.85 15.75 -17.94
CA HIS A 488 25.78 15.46 -19.36
C HIS A 488 26.96 16.20 -19.96
N SER A 489 27.95 15.41 -20.40
CA SER A 489 29.00 15.91 -21.27
C SER A 489 28.28 16.55 -22.44
N THR A 490 28.51 17.83 -22.64
CA THR A 490 27.95 18.61 -23.73
C THR A 490 28.54 18.08 -25.02
N GLN A 491 27.96 17.02 -25.58
CA GLN A 491 28.16 16.73 -26.99
C GLN A 491 27.10 17.49 -27.77
N GLU A 492 27.59 18.43 -28.57
CA GLU A 492 26.83 19.06 -29.64
C GLU A 492 26.29 17.96 -30.55
N ILE A 493 25.01 17.62 -30.39
CA ILE A 493 24.30 16.91 -31.43
C ILE A 493 24.28 17.88 -32.61
N PRO A 494 24.93 17.56 -33.75
CA PRO A 494 25.01 18.47 -34.86
C PRO A 494 23.59 18.84 -35.26
N MET A 495 23.37 20.14 -35.37
CA MET A 495 22.14 20.72 -35.92
C MET A 495 21.79 19.91 -37.18
N VAL A 496 20.76 19.07 -37.12
CA VAL A 496 20.22 18.47 -38.35
C VAL A 496 19.67 19.66 -39.11
N LYS A 497 20.45 20.14 -40.09
CA LYS A 497 20.07 21.17 -41.04
C LYS A 497 18.82 20.68 -41.78
N MET A 498 17.65 20.91 -41.23
CA MET A 498 16.38 20.63 -41.90
C MET A 498 15.38 21.79 -41.81
N ALA A 499 15.79 22.95 -41.29
CA ALA A 499 15.04 24.19 -41.47
C ALA A 499 15.43 24.95 -42.76
N ALA A 500 16.61 24.68 -43.32
CA ALA A 500 17.17 25.52 -44.39
C ALA A 500 16.99 24.97 -45.82
N ALA A 501 16.26 23.86 -46.02
CA ALA A 501 16.09 23.25 -47.34
C ALA A 501 14.72 22.61 -47.56
N LEU A 502 13.68 23.09 -46.90
CA LEU A 502 12.32 22.82 -47.37
C LEU A 502 12.06 23.78 -48.52
N GLU A 503 12.22 23.27 -49.74
CA GLU A 503 11.72 23.93 -50.96
C GLU A 503 10.29 24.42 -50.74
N GLU A 504 9.97 25.58 -51.34
CA GLU A 504 8.63 26.16 -51.44
C GLU A 504 7.63 25.18 -52.09
N LYS A 505 7.22 24.15 -51.35
CA LYS A 505 5.96 23.45 -51.58
C LYS A 505 5.00 23.88 -50.49
N ALA A 506 3.85 24.35 -50.96
CA ALA A 506 2.70 24.82 -50.20
C ALA A 506 2.20 23.75 -49.22
N VAL A 507 2.85 23.62 -48.08
CA VAL A 507 2.38 22.78 -46.98
C VAL A 507 2.13 23.71 -45.80
N ASP A 508 0.85 23.99 -45.52
CA ASP A 508 0.44 24.97 -44.53
C ASP A 508 0.81 24.58 -43.08
N HIS A 509 1.06 23.29 -42.83
CA HIS A 509 1.25 22.73 -41.49
C HIS A 509 2.54 21.90 -41.39
N THR A 510 3.15 21.94 -40.20
CA THR A 510 4.36 21.20 -39.85
C THR A 510 4.10 20.39 -38.58
N CYS A 511 4.51 19.12 -38.59
CA CYS A 511 4.52 18.29 -37.39
C CYS A 511 5.90 18.39 -36.74
N ILE A 512 5.94 18.88 -35.49
CA ILE A 512 7.11 18.85 -34.63
C ILE A 512 6.97 17.68 -33.68
N LEU A 513 7.95 16.80 -33.67
CA LEU A 513 8.08 15.73 -32.70
C LEU A 513 9.24 16.08 -31.76
N VAL A 514 8.91 16.30 -30.50
CA VAL A 514 9.87 16.63 -29.45
C VAL A 514 10.03 15.43 -28.53
N VAL A 515 11.24 14.89 -28.41
CA VAL A 515 11.57 13.82 -27.46
C VAL A 515 12.32 14.41 -26.30
N VAL A 516 11.79 14.23 -25.10
CA VAL A 516 12.36 14.70 -23.83
C VAL A 516 12.41 13.56 -22.82
N ASN A 517 13.14 13.78 -21.72
CA ASN A 517 12.99 12.95 -20.54
C ASN A 517 11.55 12.99 -20.04
N ARG A 518 11.08 11.88 -19.46
CA ARG A 518 9.76 11.82 -18.84
C ARG A 518 9.62 12.89 -17.76
N GLY A 519 8.45 13.54 -17.70
CA GLY A 519 8.15 14.62 -16.75
C GLY A 519 8.41 16.03 -17.28
N PHE A 520 8.92 16.17 -18.52
CA PHE A 520 9.17 17.48 -19.14
C PHE A 520 8.20 17.83 -20.28
N ALA A 521 7.26 16.94 -20.62
CA ALA A 521 6.31 17.21 -21.69
C ALA A 521 5.45 18.45 -21.41
N ALA A 522 5.07 18.71 -20.16
CA ALA A 522 4.27 19.87 -19.79
C ALA A 522 4.99 21.18 -20.12
N GLU A 523 6.29 21.27 -19.82
CA GLU A 523 7.13 22.43 -20.13
C GLU A 523 7.28 22.64 -21.64
N VAL A 524 7.41 21.55 -22.42
CA VAL A 524 7.41 21.62 -23.89
C VAL A 524 6.08 22.20 -24.38
N VAL A 525 4.95 21.72 -23.86
CA VAL A 525 3.62 22.19 -24.25
C VAL A 525 3.38 23.64 -23.85
N ASP A 526 3.77 24.04 -22.64
CA ASP A 526 3.62 25.41 -22.15
C ASP A 526 4.48 26.39 -22.94
N LEU A 527 5.72 26.01 -23.26
CA LEU A 527 6.59 26.79 -24.12
C LEU A 527 6.00 26.91 -25.53
N ALA A 528 5.51 25.81 -26.10
CA ALA A 528 4.90 25.79 -27.43
C ALA A 528 3.63 26.66 -27.48
N ARG A 529 2.77 26.61 -26.44
CA ARG A 529 1.56 27.41 -26.34
C ARG A 529 1.84 28.91 -26.26
N LYS A 530 2.85 29.33 -25.50
CA LYS A 530 3.30 30.74 -25.45
C LYS A 530 3.67 31.30 -26.82
N HIS A 531 4.07 30.42 -27.73
CA HIS A 531 4.52 30.76 -29.08
C HIS A 531 3.50 30.40 -30.17
N GLY A 532 2.24 30.10 -29.81
CA GLY A 532 1.14 29.97 -30.77
C GLY A 532 0.70 28.55 -31.10
N ALA A 533 1.19 27.51 -30.42
CA ALA A 533 0.63 26.17 -30.56
C ALA A 533 -0.76 26.08 -29.91
N ALA A 534 -1.74 25.53 -30.64
CA ALA A 534 -3.10 25.34 -30.13
C ALA A 534 -3.23 24.11 -29.21
N GLY A 535 -2.42 23.08 -29.44
CA GLY A 535 -2.48 21.83 -28.70
C GLY A 535 -1.29 20.92 -28.98
N ALA A 536 -1.19 19.85 -28.22
CA ALA A 536 -0.14 18.85 -28.33
C ALA A 536 -0.70 17.47 -27.98
N THR A 537 -0.10 16.42 -28.54
CA THR A 537 -0.32 15.04 -28.13
C THR A 537 0.93 14.53 -27.43
N ILE A 538 0.79 13.95 -26.25
CA ILE A 538 1.90 13.38 -25.49
C ILE A 538 1.81 11.86 -25.59
N LEU A 539 2.89 11.23 -26.03
CA LEU A 539 3.04 9.77 -26.10
C LEU A 539 4.16 9.35 -25.16
N HIS A 540 3.94 8.27 -24.40
CA HIS A 540 4.96 7.70 -23.52
C HIS A 540 5.72 6.59 -24.25
N GLY A 541 7.04 6.53 -24.09
CA GLY A 541 7.88 5.53 -24.74
C GLY A 541 9.18 5.23 -23.97
N ARG A 542 9.99 4.33 -24.52
CA ARG A 542 11.31 3.95 -23.99
C ARG A 542 12.39 4.23 -25.03
N GLY A 543 13.51 4.83 -24.63
CA GLY A 543 14.61 5.17 -25.52
C GLY A 543 15.79 4.21 -25.37
N SER A 544 16.35 3.71 -26.49
CA SER A 544 17.48 2.77 -26.48
C SER A 544 18.84 3.42 -26.78
N ALA A 545 18.98 4.75 -26.63
CA ALA A 545 20.23 5.43 -26.96
C ALA A 545 21.39 4.93 -26.06
N GLU A 546 22.49 4.49 -26.69
CA GLU A 546 23.61 3.74 -26.08
C GLU A 546 24.28 4.41 -24.87
N GLU A 547 24.21 5.74 -24.74
CA GLU A 547 24.91 6.48 -23.67
C GLU A 547 24.09 6.69 -22.39
N SER A 548 22.81 6.32 -22.36
CA SER A 548 21.94 6.48 -21.18
C SER A 548 21.72 5.19 -20.39
N ALA A 549 22.28 4.07 -20.87
CA ALA A 549 22.15 2.77 -20.21
C ALA A 549 23.05 2.69 -18.97
N ALA A 550 22.51 3.05 -17.82
CA ALA A 550 23.20 2.80 -16.56
C ALA A 550 23.22 1.29 -16.28
N ARG A 551 24.41 0.72 -16.06
CA ARG A 551 24.55 -0.65 -15.55
C ARG A 551 24.75 -0.59 -14.06
N ILE A 552 23.94 -1.34 -13.30
CA ILE A 552 24.12 -1.44 -11.85
C ILE A 552 25.37 -2.30 -11.61
N PRO A 553 26.40 -1.82 -10.89
CA PRO A 553 27.68 -2.55 -10.76
C PRO A 553 27.58 -3.90 -10.02
N PHE A 554 26.47 -4.18 -9.33
CA PHE A 554 26.27 -5.40 -8.54
C PHE A 554 25.22 -6.35 -9.11
N ILE A 555 24.42 -5.93 -10.09
CA ILE A 555 23.36 -6.74 -10.71
C ILE A 555 23.39 -6.39 -12.20
N ASN A 556 23.59 -7.39 -13.07
CA ASN A 556 23.73 -7.21 -14.53
C ASN A 556 22.38 -6.85 -15.20
N VAL A 557 21.78 -5.74 -14.77
CA VAL A 557 20.53 -5.17 -15.27
C VAL A 557 20.86 -3.87 -15.99
N GLU A 558 20.39 -3.78 -17.23
CA GLU A 558 20.57 -2.63 -18.11
C GLU A 558 19.38 -1.68 -17.95
N LEU A 559 19.63 -0.46 -17.45
CA LEU A 559 18.60 0.56 -17.29
C LEU A 559 18.31 1.24 -18.63
N GLN A 560 17.09 1.12 -19.15
CA GLN A 560 16.66 1.89 -20.32
C GLN A 560 15.85 3.12 -19.86
N PRO A 561 16.21 4.35 -20.26
CA PRO A 561 15.47 5.55 -19.86
C PRO A 561 14.11 5.63 -20.57
N GLU A 562 13.05 5.89 -19.79
CA GLU A 562 11.76 6.29 -20.35
C GLU A 562 11.79 7.71 -20.90
N ARG A 563 11.07 7.92 -22.00
CA ARG A 563 11.02 9.17 -22.77
C ARG A 563 9.57 9.57 -23.01
N GLU A 564 9.34 10.87 -23.10
CA GLU A 564 8.08 11.42 -23.60
C GLU A 564 8.28 11.98 -24.99
N MET A 565 7.32 11.71 -25.86
CA MET A 565 7.26 12.18 -27.24
C MET A 565 6.08 13.15 -27.35
N VAL A 566 6.37 14.43 -27.50
CA VAL A 566 5.37 15.49 -27.68
C VAL A 566 5.23 15.76 -29.17
N LEU A 567 4.06 15.46 -29.72
CA LEU A 567 3.69 15.82 -31.09
C LEU A 567 2.90 17.14 -31.09
N LEU A 568 3.40 18.10 -31.87
CA LEU A 568 2.79 19.39 -32.12
C LEU A 568 2.51 19.50 -33.61
N ILE A 569 1.28 19.87 -33.98
CA ILE A 569 0.93 20.20 -35.37
C ILE A 569 0.62 21.69 -35.40
N THR A 570 1.45 22.47 -36.07
CA THR A 570 1.33 23.94 -36.13
C THR A 570 1.56 24.47 -37.53
N ALA A 571 1.16 25.72 -37.79
CA ALA A 571 1.45 26.36 -39.07
C ALA A 571 2.97 26.51 -39.26
N ALA A 572 3.46 26.42 -40.50
CA ALA A 572 4.89 26.40 -40.81
C ALA A 572 5.68 27.56 -40.15
N GLY A 573 5.15 28.79 -40.16
CA GLY A 573 5.80 29.96 -39.54
C GLY A 573 5.84 29.95 -38.00
N ILE A 574 4.91 29.25 -37.35
CA ILE A 574 4.89 29.06 -35.89
C ILE A 574 5.86 27.94 -35.49
N SER A 575 5.99 26.93 -36.34
CA SER A 575 6.76 25.73 -36.04
C SER A 575 8.26 25.99 -35.85
N SER A 576 8.83 26.87 -36.68
CA SER A 576 10.24 27.28 -36.60
C SER A 576 10.54 28.02 -35.30
N LEU A 577 9.65 28.92 -34.90
CA LEU A 577 9.81 29.73 -33.69
C LEU A 577 9.75 28.87 -32.41
N ILE A 578 8.86 27.86 -32.38
CA ILE A 578 8.78 26.89 -31.27
C ILE A 578 10.06 26.06 -31.20
N ALA A 579 10.54 25.54 -32.33
CA ALA A 579 11.75 24.72 -32.36
C ALA A 579 12.99 25.48 -31.89
N GLU A 580 13.14 26.74 -32.30
CA GLU A 580 14.25 27.60 -31.88
C GLU A 580 14.23 27.86 -30.37
N GLN A 581 13.06 28.14 -29.79
CA GLN A 581 12.94 28.37 -28.35
C GLN A 581 13.15 27.11 -27.52
N LEU A 582 12.67 25.95 -27.98
CA LEU A 582 12.96 24.68 -27.31
C LEU A 582 14.47 24.42 -27.25
N MET A 583 15.19 24.73 -28.32
CA MET A 583 16.64 24.60 -28.37
C MET A 583 17.37 25.59 -27.45
N LEU A 584 16.90 26.84 -27.37
CA LEU A 584 17.44 27.84 -26.45
C LEU A 584 17.28 27.44 -24.98
N GLU A 585 16.11 26.89 -24.62
CA GLU A 585 15.83 26.48 -23.24
C GLU A 585 16.30 25.05 -22.90
N ARG A 586 16.92 24.33 -23.86
CA ARG A 586 17.40 22.94 -23.74
C ARG A 586 18.16 22.64 -22.47
N GLN A 587 19.15 23.49 -22.15
CA GLN A 587 19.98 23.27 -20.96
C GLN A 587 19.28 23.68 -19.67
N ARG A 588 18.41 24.69 -19.73
CA ARG A 588 17.77 25.26 -18.54
C ARG A 588 16.62 24.40 -18.04
N ILE A 589 15.86 23.82 -18.97
CA ILE A 589 14.61 23.12 -18.66
C ILE A 589 14.76 21.61 -18.85
N PHE A 590 15.32 21.14 -19.97
CA PHE A 590 15.21 19.73 -20.37
C PHE A 590 16.40 18.85 -19.95
N GLU A 591 17.13 19.26 -18.91
CA GLU A 591 18.33 18.56 -18.42
C GLU A 591 19.38 18.23 -19.50
N GLY A 592 19.38 18.99 -20.61
CA GLY A 592 20.26 18.77 -21.75
C GLY A 592 19.82 17.69 -22.73
N PHE A 593 18.78 16.89 -22.44
CA PHE A 593 18.23 15.90 -23.38
C PHE A 593 16.96 16.44 -24.07
N LEU A 594 17.12 16.80 -25.34
CA LEU A 594 16.05 17.28 -26.20
C LEU A 594 16.39 16.86 -27.63
N LEU A 595 15.49 16.13 -28.27
CA LEU A 595 15.53 15.88 -29.72
C LEU A 595 14.29 16.53 -30.32
N VAL A 596 14.49 17.37 -31.33
CA VAL A 596 13.39 17.99 -32.08
C VAL A 596 13.51 17.53 -33.51
N TYR A 597 12.47 16.85 -33.99
CA TYR A 597 12.28 16.47 -35.37
C TYR A 597 11.16 17.30 -35.97
N SER A 598 11.32 17.77 -37.20
CA SER A 598 10.27 18.46 -37.94
C SER A 598 10.04 17.81 -39.30
N THR A 599 8.78 17.67 -39.67
CA THR A 599 8.38 17.22 -41.02
C THR A 599 7.20 18.04 -41.52
N GLY A 600 7.24 18.43 -42.79
CA GLY A 600 6.08 19.02 -43.47
C GLY A 600 4.99 17.95 -43.69
N GLY A 601 3.72 18.31 -43.54
CA GLY A 601 2.61 17.42 -43.86
C GLY A 601 1.26 18.13 -44.01
N GLU A 602 0.35 17.52 -44.76
CA GLU A 602 -1.04 17.98 -44.85
C GLU A 602 -1.81 17.58 -43.57
N ALA A 603 -2.43 18.56 -42.91
CA ALA A 603 -3.21 18.33 -41.70
C ALA A 603 -4.71 18.22 -42.03
N PHE A 604 -5.35 17.13 -41.64
CA PHE A 604 -6.81 17.02 -41.68
C PHE A 604 -7.42 17.80 -40.50
N ILE A 605 -7.97 18.99 -40.78
CA ILE A 605 -8.68 19.79 -39.77
C ILE A 605 -10.06 19.16 -39.55
N LYS A 606 -10.27 18.56 -38.38
CA LYS A 606 -11.60 18.12 -37.94
C LYS A 606 -12.22 19.23 -37.11
N THR A 607 -13.06 20.06 -37.72
CA THR A 607 -13.96 20.96 -37.00
C THR A 607 -14.97 20.10 -36.24
N TYR A 608 -14.88 20.08 -34.92
CA TYR A 608 -16.00 19.59 -34.12
C TYR A 608 -17.18 20.53 -34.38
N PRO A 609 -18.38 20.03 -34.72
CA PRO A 609 -19.56 20.86 -34.70
C PRO A 609 -19.73 21.35 -33.25
N GLU A 610 -19.88 22.66 -33.07
CA GLU A 610 -20.24 23.23 -31.78
C GLU A 610 -21.50 22.51 -31.26
N GLY A 611 -21.37 21.83 -30.12
CA GLY A 611 -22.42 21.05 -29.48
C GLY A 611 -22.44 21.33 -27.98
#